data_AF-A0A7Y4VYA9-F1
#
_entry.id   AF-A0A7Y4VYA9-F1
#
_cell.length_a   1.000
_cell.length_b   1.000
_cell.length_c   1.000
_cell.angle_alpha   90.00
_cell.angle_beta   90.00
_cell.angle_gamma   90.00
#
_symmetry.space_group_name_H-M   'P 1'
#
loop_
_entity.id
_entity.type
_entity.pdbx_description
1 polymer ?
#
loop_
_entity_poly.entity_id
_entity_poly.type
_entity_poly.pdbx_seq_one_letter_code
_entity_poly.pdbx_strand_id
1 'polypeptide(L)'
;GRGPKGGKVLVQTRSPDHPALRFAAQHDTEGFLAHEAEERKSPPYPPETGLLNVVVSAEREEKAAEEAAGVAEWLEKLIDSQGLALLLLGPAPCPLTRIKARWRWHVLVKGPVEEIGRVVRYAAPRLEGRGKARVVLDRDPVSLL
;
A
#
# COMPACT_ATOMS: atom_id res chain seq x y z
N GLY A 1 -24.45 -7.17 22.38
CA GLY A 1 -24.81 -8.21 21.39
C GLY A 1 -26.02 -7.74 20.62
N ARG A 2 -26.08 -7.97 19.30
CA ARG A 2 -27.18 -7.48 18.43
C ARG A 2 -28.46 -8.31 18.51
N GLY A 3 -28.47 -9.37 19.29
CA GLY A 3 -29.65 -10.21 19.54
C GLY A 3 -30.48 -9.72 20.73
N PRO A 4 -31.72 -10.20 20.88
CA PRO A 4 -32.66 -9.75 21.90
C PRO A 4 -32.21 -10.02 23.34
N LYS A 5 -31.31 -11.00 23.56
CA LYS A 5 -30.70 -11.29 24.87
C LYS A 5 -29.55 -10.32 25.23
N GLY A 6 -29.25 -9.36 24.36
CA GLY A 6 -28.08 -8.51 24.48
C GLY A 6 -26.78 -9.31 24.42
N GLY A 7 -25.68 -8.71 24.87
CA GLY A 7 -24.41 -9.39 25.01
C GLY A 7 -23.32 -8.43 25.42
N LYS A 8 -22.48 -8.84 26.35
CA LYS A 8 -21.33 -8.07 26.84
C LYS A 8 -20.12 -8.38 25.97
N VAL A 9 -19.42 -7.35 25.52
CA VAL A 9 -18.15 -7.45 24.80
C VAL A 9 -17.08 -6.84 25.68
N LEU A 10 -15.97 -7.55 25.87
CA LEU A 10 -14.80 -7.07 26.60
C LEU A 10 -13.65 -6.96 25.59
N VAL A 11 -13.03 -5.79 25.52
CA VAL A 11 -11.85 -5.55 24.69
C VAL A 11 -10.66 -5.35 25.62
N GLN A 12 -9.63 -6.19 25.48
CA GLN A 12 -8.38 -6.06 26.22
C GLN A 12 -7.31 -5.49 25.29
N THR A 13 -6.79 -4.31 25.63
CA THR A 13 -5.77 -3.60 24.84
C THR A 13 -4.74 -2.96 25.75
N ARG A 14 -3.55 -2.68 25.21
CA ARG A 14 -2.54 -1.85 25.86
C ARG A 14 -2.75 -0.34 25.63
N SER A 15 -3.63 0.02 24.70
CA SER A 15 -3.89 1.42 24.31
C SER A 15 -5.39 1.73 24.43
N PRO A 16 -5.95 1.78 25.65
CA PRO A 16 -7.39 1.97 25.87
C PRO A 16 -7.92 3.30 25.32
N ASP A 17 -7.05 4.31 25.25
CA ASP A 17 -7.40 5.65 24.76
C ASP A 17 -7.34 5.79 23.23
N HIS A 18 -7.00 4.73 22.50
CA HIS A 18 -6.93 4.79 21.03
C HIS A 18 -8.27 5.25 20.44
N PRO A 19 -8.30 6.26 19.54
CA PRO A 19 -9.54 6.83 19.02
C PRO A 19 -10.56 5.80 18.52
N ALA A 20 -10.11 4.83 17.71
CA ALA A 20 -10.94 3.73 17.22
C ALA A 20 -11.70 2.97 18.33
N LEU A 21 -11.07 2.76 19.49
CA LEU A 21 -11.71 2.07 20.62
C LEU A 21 -12.70 2.97 21.35
N ARG A 22 -12.38 4.26 21.50
CA ARG A 22 -13.26 5.24 22.14
C ARG A 22 -14.54 5.46 21.34
N PHE A 23 -14.44 5.57 20.02
CA PHE A 23 -15.59 5.66 19.13
C PHE A 23 -16.40 4.36 19.11
N ALA A 24 -15.74 3.21 19.01
CA ALA A 24 -16.42 1.91 19.03
C ALA A 24 -17.19 1.66 20.33
N ALA A 25 -16.63 2.04 21.48
CA ALA A 25 -17.30 1.93 22.79
C ALA A 25 -18.56 2.81 22.89
N GLN A 26 -18.61 3.92 22.15
CA GLN A 26 -19.75 4.84 22.09
C GLN A 26 -20.71 4.51 20.93
N HIS A 27 -20.41 3.49 20.12
CA HIS A 27 -21.12 3.19 18.88
C HIS A 27 -21.13 4.35 17.86
N ASP A 28 -20.19 5.28 17.97
CA ASP A 28 -20.09 6.45 17.10
C ASP A 28 -19.28 6.12 15.84
N THR A 29 -19.97 5.64 14.82
CA THR A 29 -19.33 5.25 13.56
C THR A 29 -19.02 6.46 12.68
N GLU A 30 -19.88 7.49 12.70
CA GLU A 30 -19.69 8.70 11.89
C GLU A 30 -18.52 9.54 12.40
N GLY A 31 -18.39 9.72 13.72
CA GLY A 31 -17.27 10.40 14.34
C GLY A 31 -15.94 9.70 14.05
N PHE A 32 -15.92 8.36 14.07
CA PHE A 32 -14.74 7.59 13.68
C PHE A 32 -14.34 7.83 12.22
N LEU A 33 -15.31 7.80 11.30
CA LEU A 33 -15.03 8.01 9.87
C LEU A 33 -14.50 9.42 9.59
N ALA A 34 -15.08 10.44 10.23
CA ALA A 34 -14.61 11.82 10.10
C ALA A 34 -13.18 11.98 10.65
N HIS A 35 -12.89 11.36 11.81
CA HIS A 35 -11.56 11.39 12.41
C HIS A 35 -10.52 10.68 11.53
N GLU A 36 -10.80 9.45 11.08
CA GLU A 36 -9.89 8.70 10.18
C GLU A 36 -9.65 9.42 8.86
N ALA A 37 -10.68 10.06 8.29
CA ALA A 37 -10.54 10.80 7.04
C ALA A 37 -9.58 11.98 7.19
N GLU A 38 -9.62 12.69 8.32
CA GLU A 38 -8.71 13.81 8.60
C GLU A 38 -7.27 13.32 8.83
N GLU A 39 -7.08 12.27 9.63
CA GLU A 39 -5.75 11.69 9.91
C GLU A 39 -5.05 11.19 8.63
N ARG A 40 -5.82 10.77 7.62
CA ARG A 40 -5.31 10.29 6.33
C ARG A 40 -4.92 11.37 5.34
N LYS A 41 -5.12 12.65 5.68
CA LYS A 41 -4.62 13.77 4.86
C LYS A 41 -3.13 13.99 5.05
N SER A 42 -2.60 13.64 6.22
CA SER A 42 -1.19 13.86 6.58
C SER A 42 -0.66 12.77 7.51
N PRO A 43 0.08 11.76 6.99
CA PRO A 43 0.50 11.62 5.59
C PRO A 43 -0.68 11.26 4.66
N PRO A 44 -0.63 11.67 3.37
CA PRO A 44 -1.71 11.37 2.43
C PRO A 44 -1.82 9.86 2.18
N TYR A 45 -3.01 9.33 2.43
CA TYR A 45 -3.43 7.97 2.12
C TYR A 45 -4.84 7.97 1.51
N PRO A 46 -5.24 6.89 0.81
CA PRO A 46 -6.59 6.78 0.27
C PRO A 46 -7.66 7.09 1.33
N PRO A 47 -8.71 7.85 0.96
CA PRO A 47 -9.22 7.98 -0.41
C PRO A 47 -8.69 9.17 -1.23
N GLU A 48 -8.03 10.16 -0.62
CA GLU A 48 -7.69 11.42 -1.32
C GLU A 48 -6.47 11.29 -2.26
N THR A 49 -5.66 10.26 -2.09
CA THR A 49 -4.52 9.94 -2.96
C THR A 49 -4.65 8.51 -3.51
N GLY A 50 -4.17 8.31 -4.73
CA GLY A 50 -4.02 6.98 -5.31
C GLY A 50 -2.76 6.28 -4.81
N LEU A 51 -2.77 4.95 -4.87
CA LEU A 51 -1.62 4.10 -4.54
C LEU A 51 -1.31 3.14 -5.68
N LEU A 52 -0.03 2.88 -5.90
CA LEU A 52 0.45 1.81 -6.77
C LEU A 52 1.53 1.04 -6.02
N ASN A 53 1.29 -0.25 -5.78
CA ASN A 53 2.26 -1.16 -5.20
C ASN A 53 2.86 -2.01 -6.31
N VAL A 54 4.14 -1.81 -6.60
CA VAL A 54 4.87 -2.58 -7.60
C VAL A 54 5.64 -3.68 -6.89
N VAL A 55 5.15 -4.91 -6.98
CA VAL A 55 5.72 -6.08 -6.29
C VAL A 55 6.64 -6.83 -7.25
N VAL A 56 7.90 -6.97 -6.85
CA VAL A 56 8.91 -7.77 -7.53
C VAL A 56 9.16 -9.04 -6.73
N SER A 57 9.20 -10.18 -7.41
CA SER A 57 9.50 -11.45 -6.76
C SER A 57 10.47 -12.34 -7.53
N ALA A 58 11.40 -12.98 -6.82
CA ALA A 58 12.40 -13.88 -7.38
C ALA A 58 12.70 -15.05 -6.43
N GLU A 59 13.31 -16.13 -6.93
CA GLU A 59 13.68 -17.30 -6.12
C GLU A 59 14.84 -17.02 -5.14
N ARG A 60 15.65 -16.00 -5.45
CA ARG A 60 16.75 -15.53 -4.61
C ARG A 60 16.44 -14.13 -4.10
N GLU A 61 16.71 -13.88 -2.83
CA GLU A 61 16.42 -12.61 -2.18
C GLU A 61 17.21 -11.47 -2.82
N GLU A 62 18.50 -11.67 -3.05
CA GLU A 62 19.38 -10.64 -3.63
C GLU A 62 18.89 -10.23 -5.02
N LYS A 63 18.38 -11.19 -5.80
CA LYS A 63 17.80 -10.93 -7.12
C LYS A 63 16.48 -10.18 -7.04
N ALA A 64 15.62 -10.48 -6.06
CA ALA A 64 14.39 -9.72 -5.88
C ALA A 64 14.69 -8.27 -5.49
N ALA A 65 15.67 -8.06 -4.61
CA ALA A 65 16.10 -6.73 -4.18
C ALA A 65 16.73 -5.92 -5.32
N GLU A 66 17.65 -6.52 -6.08
CA GLU A 66 18.32 -5.90 -7.23
C GLU A 66 17.31 -5.46 -8.30
N GLU A 67 16.38 -6.35 -8.66
CA GLU A 67 15.33 -6.04 -9.64
C GLU A 67 14.35 -4.98 -9.13
N ALA A 68 14.00 -4.99 -7.84
CA ALA A 68 13.18 -3.95 -7.22
C ALA A 68 13.87 -2.58 -7.23
N ALA A 69 15.19 -2.54 -7.00
CA ALA A 69 15.98 -1.31 -7.10
C ALA A 69 16.03 -0.78 -8.55
N GLY A 70 16.21 -1.65 -9.54
CA GLY A 70 16.14 -1.27 -10.96
C GLY A 70 14.77 -0.74 -11.36
N VAL A 71 13.69 -1.32 -10.84
CA VAL A 71 12.32 -0.82 -11.04
C VAL A 71 12.12 0.54 -10.38
N ALA A 72 12.62 0.73 -9.15
CA ALA A 72 12.54 2.00 -8.44
C ALA A 72 13.24 3.13 -9.22
N GLU A 73 14.48 2.91 -9.64
CA GLU A 73 15.27 3.89 -10.42
C GLU A 73 14.59 4.23 -11.76
N TRP A 74 14.02 3.23 -12.43
CA TRP A 74 13.28 3.46 -13.68
C TRP A 74 12.00 4.30 -13.46
N LEU A 75 11.25 4.01 -12.39
CA LEU A 75 10.06 4.77 -12.03
C LEU A 75 10.41 6.20 -11.62
N GLU A 76 11.47 6.40 -10.83
CA GLU A 76 11.95 7.72 -10.42
C GLU A 76 12.30 8.58 -11.64
N LYS A 77 13.09 8.05 -12.58
CA LYS A 77 13.40 8.74 -13.85
C LYS A 77 12.15 9.06 -14.68
N LEU A 78 11.17 8.15 -14.71
CA LEU A 78 9.91 8.38 -15.41
C LEU A 78 9.12 9.52 -14.75
N ILE A 79 9.02 9.53 -13.43
CA ILE A 79 8.32 10.56 -12.65
C ILE A 79 8.96 11.93 -12.89
N ASP A 80 10.28 12.02 -12.75
CA ASP A 80 11.04 13.27 -12.91
C ASP A 80 10.96 13.80 -14.35
N SER A 81 11.21 12.94 -15.35
CA SER A 81 11.21 13.35 -16.76
C SER A 81 9.84 13.81 -17.27
N GLN A 82 8.76 13.37 -16.62
CA GLN A 82 7.39 13.74 -16.96
C GLN A 82 6.82 14.81 -16.02
N GLY A 83 7.57 15.24 -15.00
CA GLY A 83 7.13 16.22 -14.01
C GLY A 83 5.88 15.79 -13.24
N LEU A 84 5.75 14.49 -12.93
CA LEU A 84 4.59 13.95 -12.22
C LEU A 84 4.67 14.27 -10.72
N ALA A 85 3.54 14.59 -10.09
CA ALA A 85 3.42 14.82 -8.66
C ALA A 85 3.27 13.49 -7.89
N LEU A 86 4.21 12.57 -8.12
CA LEU A 86 4.21 11.24 -7.52
C LEU A 86 5.37 11.08 -6.54
N LEU A 87 5.08 10.52 -5.36
CA LEU A 87 6.06 10.15 -4.35
C LEU A 87 6.38 8.66 -4.47
N LEU A 88 7.66 8.33 -4.62
CA LEU A 88 8.16 6.95 -4.64
C LEU A 88 8.73 6.58 -3.25
N LEU A 89 8.35 5.41 -2.75
CA LEU A 89 8.80 4.86 -1.46
C LEU A 89 9.36 3.46 -1.66
N GLY A 90 10.49 3.18 -1.01
CA GLY A 90 11.24 1.94 -1.18
C GLY A 90 12.38 2.08 -2.20
N PRO A 91 12.90 0.97 -2.76
CA PRO A 91 12.40 -0.40 -2.61
C PRO A 91 12.55 -0.93 -1.18
N ALA A 92 11.64 -1.81 -0.76
CA ALA A 92 11.69 -2.46 0.55
C ALA A 92 11.22 -3.92 0.47
N PRO A 93 11.61 -4.79 1.42
CA PRO A 93 11.00 -6.12 1.55
C PRO A 93 9.50 -5.98 1.80
N CYS A 94 8.68 -6.82 1.17
CA CYS A 94 7.26 -6.86 1.51
C CYS A 94 7.07 -7.35 2.96
N PRO A 95 5.99 -6.95 3.67
CA PRO A 95 5.68 -7.44 5.01
C PRO A 95 5.68 -8.97 5.12
N LEU A 96 5.13 -9.64 4.11
CA LEU A 96 5.33 -11.08 3.88
C LEU A 96 6.47 -11.27 2.87
N THR A 97 7.69 -11.36 3.40
CA THR A 97 8.95 -11.35 2.64
C THR A 97 9.10 -12.54 1.68
N ARG A 98 8.43 -13.67 1.93
CA ARG A 98 8.55 -14.88 1.09
C ARG A 98 7.22 -15.64 0.96
N ILE A 99 6.83 -15.93 -0.28
CA ILE A 99 5.64 -16.73 -0.62
C ILE A 99 6.01 -17.75 -1.70
N LYS A 100 5.61 -19.02 -1.52
CA LYS A 100 5.84 -20.10 -2.50
C LYS A 100 7.30 -20.15 -3.00
N ALA A 101 8.25 -20.11 -2.06
CA ALA A 101 9.70 -20.09 -2.30
C ALA A 101 10.23 -18.90 -3.14
N ARG A 102 9.45 -17.83 -3.29
CA ARG A 102 9.89 -16.58 -3.90
C ARG A 102 9.95 -15.46 -2.87
N TRP A 103 11.08 -14.77 -2.83
CA TRP A 103 11.28 -13.55 -2.07
C TRP A 103 10.57 -12.39 -2.74
N ARG A 104 9.98 -11.49 -1.95
CA ARG A 104 9.13 -10.40 -2.39
C ARG A 104 9.67 -9.07 -1.89
N TRP A 105 9.84 -8.15 -2.83
CA TRP A 105 10.19 -6.76 -2.61
C TRP A 105 9.15 -5.89 -3.30
N HIS A 106 8.99 -4.66 -2.84
CA HIS A 106 8.09 -3.73 -3.49
C HIS A 106 8.59 -2.30 -3.51
N VAL A 107 8.01 -1.54 -4.43
CA VAL A 107 8.10 -0.09 -4.52
C VAL A 107 6.68 0.43 -4.43
N LEU A 108 6.43 1.37 -3.53
CA LEU A 108 5.13 2.00 -3.37
C LEU A 108 5.16 3.40 -3.97
N VAL A 109 4.24 3.70 -4.87
CA VAL A 109 4.06 5.02 -5.47
C VAL A 109 2.76 5.63 -4.96
N LYS A 110 2.80 6.90 -4.57
CA LYS A 110 1.66 7.66 -4.06
C LYS A 110 1.48 8.95 -4.84
N GLY A 111 0.25 9.38 -5.05
CA GLY A 111 -0.05 10.72 -5.58
C GLY A 111 -1.40 10.77 -6.28
N PRO A 112 -1.65 11.75 -7.15
CA PRO A 112 -2.93 11.92 -7.85
C PRO A 112 -3.36 10.64 -8.58
N VAL A 113 -4.64 10.26 -8.44
CA VAL A 113 -5.20 9.02 -8.99
C VAL A 113 -5.04 8.94 -10.51
N GLU A 114 -5.15 10.08 -11.19
CA GLU A 114 -5.02 10.21 -12.63
C GLU A 114 -3.59 9.91 -13.08
N GLU A 115 -2.59 10.39 -12.34
CA GLU A 115 -1.17 10.17 -12.63
C GLU A 115 -0.75 8.73 -12.35
N ILE A 116 -1.23 8.14 -11.24
CA ILE A 116 -1.08 6.70 -10.97
C ILE A 116 -1.64 5.89 -12.15
N GLY A 117 -2.84 6.23 -12.63
CA GLY A 117 -3.44 5.57 -13.79
C GLY A 117 -2.61 5.70 -15.07
N ARG A 118 -1.98 6.86 -15.30
CA ARG A 118 -1.06 7.08 -16.45
C ARG A 118 0.20 6.22 -16.32
N VAL A 119 0.82 6.18 -15.14
CA VAL A 119 2.00 5.35 -14.88
C VAL A 119 1.70 3.88 -15.08
N VAL A 120 0.60 3.37 -14.53
CA VAL A 120 0.20 1.95 -14.70
C VAL A 120 0.06 1.58 -16.18
N ARG A 121 -0.67 2.39 -16.97
CA ARG A 121 -0.85 2.14 -18.42
C ARG A 121 0.47 2.13 -19.18
N TYR A 122 1.41 2.99 -18.80
CA TYR A 122 2.71 3.08 -19.44
C TYR A 122 3.66 1.95 -19.01
N ALA A 123 3.67 1.62 -17.72
CA ALA A 123 4.61 0.69 -17.09
C ALA A 123 4.23 -0.78 -17.27
N ALA A 124 2.94 -1.12 -17.22
CA ALA A 124 2.46 -2.50 -17.34
C ALA A 124 3.08 -3.27 -18.53
N PRO A 125 2.99 -2.80 -19.79
CA PRO A 125 3.56 -3.53 -20.93
C PRO A 125 5.10 -3.55 -20.98
N ARG A 126 5.78 -2.72 -20.18
CA ARG A 126 7.25 -2.61 -20.16
C ARG A 126 7.89 -3.44 -19.06
N LEU A 127 7.14 -3.67 -17.99
CA LEU A 127 7.55 -4.44 -16.82
C LEU A 127 7.03 -5.88 -16.87
N GLU A 128 5.96 -6.15 -17.63
CA GLU A 128 5.54 -7.50 -17.97
C GLU A 128 6.63 -8.21 -18.80
N GLY A 129 7.11 -9.36 -18.30
CA GLY A 129 8.02 -10.24 -19.03
C GLY A 129 9.51 -9.88 -19.00
N ARG A 130 9.95 -8.91 -18.18
CA ARG A 130 11.39 -8.67 -17.98
C ARG A 130 12.01 -9.71 -17.05
N GLY A 131 12.90 -10.54 -17.60
CA GLY A 131 13.88 -11.34 -16.83
C GLY A 131 13.31 -12.55 -16.08
N LYS A 132 14.08 -13.02 -15.08
CA LYS A 132 13.71 -14.18 -14.21
C LYS A 132 12.85 -13.77 -13.00
N ALA A 133 12.77 -12.47 -12.71
CA ALA A 133 11.91 -11.94 -11.67
C ALA A 133 10.50 -11.67 -12.21
N ARG A 134 9.50 -11.86 -11.37
CA ARG A 134 8.11 -11.58 -11.68
C ARG A 134 7.75 -10.22 -11.09
N VAL A 135 7.32 -9.30 -11.93
CA VAL A 135 6.82 -7.98 -11.52
C VAL A 135 5.29 -7.96 -11.61
N VAL A 136 4.64 -7.41 -10.59
CA VAL A 136 3.18 -7.24 -10.52
C VAL A 136 2.88 -5.80 -10.13
N LEU A 137 1.99 -5.15 -10.87
CA LEU A 137 1.50 -3.81 -10.56
C LEU A 137 0.13 -3.94 -9.93
N ASP A 138 0.02 -3.57 -8.67
CA ASP A 138 -1.23 -3.57 -7.91
C ASP A 138 -1.69 -2.12 -7.68
N ARG A 139 -2.74 -1.72 -8.40
CA ARG A 139 -3.31 -0.38 -8.31
C ARG A 139 -4.35 -0.36 -7.19
N ASP A 140 -4.24 0.65 -6.33
CA ASP A 140 -5.10 0.89 -5.18
C ASP A 140 -5.22 -0.36 -4.28
N PRO A 141 -4.08 -0.90 -3.80
CA PRO A 141 -4.04 -2.13 -3.01
C PRO A 141 -4.87 -1.98 -1.73
N VAL A 142 -5.75 -2.95 -1.48
CA VAL A 142 -6.54 -3.02 -0.23
C VAL A 142 -5.63 -3.31 0.97
N SER A 143 -4.52 -4.01 0.73
CA SER A 143 -3.55 -4.39 1.75
C SER A 143 -2.15 -4.46 1.14
N LEU A 144 -1.12 -4.10 1.91
CA LEU A 144 0.28 -4.24 1.52
C LEU A 144 0.91 -5.56 2.00
N LEU A 145 0.11 -6.47 2.57
CA LEU A 145 0.56 -7.81 3.02
C LEU A 145 0.87 -8.75 1.83
#